data_AF-K6Z4A7-F1
#
_entry.id   AF-K6Z4A7-F1
#
_cell.length_a   1.000
_cell.length_b   1.000
_cell.length_c   1.000
_cell.angle_alpha   90.00
_cell.angle_beta   90.00
_cell.angle_gamma   90.00
#
_symmetry.space_group_name_H-M   'P 1'
#
loop_
_entity.id
_entity.type
_entity.pdbx_description
1 polymer ?
#
loop_
_entity_poly.entity_id
_entity_poly.type
_entity_poly.pdbx_seq_one_letter_code
_entity_poly.pdbx_strand_id
1 'polypeptide(L)'
;MSISYFWVFILLLTAGTPVVFALLIGPGVSLMLDGNEVFFSALLTRLYSGMNSFPLMAVPFFILAGELMNQGGITQSIVRFSQTLIGHYRGGLAQVNILSSVLFAGLSGSAVADTSALGKMLIPAMEENGYSRRFAAAVTAASSVIGPIIPPSGIMILYAFIMNVSVAGMFLAGITPGLLICAGLMIVTSRISKKRNYPVANQKATWYERGSALKTSFLPLLTPVILLGGIVLGVFTPTEAAAAAAGYALIVTLFVTNTLKFDKLPHILVNAAVQSGTILLLVGSAVTFAWIITVSGMADMLAEQIVGITDNVLLLLLIINLFLFAIGMFLDAGPAILILGPVLAPIFISLGIDPLHFAVIMCVNLTVGLATPPMGLVLFVAASVSGEKTENIAYEMLPFLAVEALVIFIITYFPAVTMTLPRLFGFA
;
A
#
# COMPACT_ATOMS: atom_id res chain seq x y z
N MET A 1 -28.08 19.51 -1.90
CA MET A 1 -27.51 19.65 -0.54
C MET A 1 -26.30 20.55 -0.63
N SER A 2 -25.96 21.30 0.41
CA SER A 2 -24.79 22.18 0.40
C SER A 2 -23.49 21.38 0.37
N ILE A 3 -22.44 21.94 -0.26
CA ILE A 3 -21.07 21.38 -0.26
C ILE A 3 -20.36 21.67 1.09
N SER A 4 -21.11 22.15 2.10
CA SER A 4 -20.59 22.50 3.43
C SER A 4 -19.83 21.34 4.09
N TYR A 5 -20.25 20.08 3.88
CA TYR A 5 -19.55 18.92 4.43
C TYR A 5 -18.08 18.82 3.99
N PHE A 6 -17.76 19.21 2.75
CA PHE A 6 -16.41 19.14 2.20
C PHE A 6 -15.50 20.20 2.82
N TRP A 7 -16.01 21.42 2.99
CA TRP A 7 -15.25 22.50 3.61
C TRP A 7 -15.04 22.28 5.11
N VAL A 8 -16.07 21.81 5.83
CA VAL A 8 -15.95 21.42 7.25
C VAL A 8 -14.93 20.29 7.40
N PHE A 9 -14.98 19.30 6.50
CA PHE A 9 -14.00 18.20 6.47
C PHE A 9 -12.56 18.72 6.29
N ILE A 10 -12.30 19.58 5.31
CA ILE A 10 -10.98 20.17 5.08
C ILE A 10 -10.51 20.95 6.31
N LEU A 11 -11.38 21.77 6.90
CA LEU A 11 -11.05 22.56 8.09
C LEU A 11 -10.64 21.65 9.26
N LEU A 12 -11.38 20.57 9.51
CA LEU A 12 -11.06 19.60 10.57
C LEU A 12 -9.74 18.88 10.32
N LEU A 13 -9.44 18.52 9.06
CA LEU A 13 -8.14 17.93 8.70
C LEU A 13 -7.00 18.92 8.94
N THR A 14 -7.16 20.19 8.54
CA THR A 14 -6.13 21.22 8.78
C THR A 14 -5.93 21.53 10.26
N ALA A 15 -6.96 21.36 11.08
CA ALA A 15 -6.88 21.46 12.54
C ALA A 15 -6.20 20.24 13.20
N GLY A 16 -5.80 19.22 12.43
CA GLY A 16 -5.14 18.02 12.95
C GLY A 16 -6.10 16.99 13.54
N THR A 17 -7.39 17.08 13.24
CA THR A 17 -8.39 16.11 13.71
C THR A 17 -8.16 14.76 13.03
N PRO A 18 -8.22 13.62 13.74
CA PRO A 18 -8.11 12.30 13.10
C PRO A 18 -9.15 12.12 11.99
N VAL A 19 -8.74 11.54 10.87
CA VAL A 19 -9.55 11.46 9.63
C VAL A 19 -10.93 10.82 9.86
N VAL A 20 -10.99 9.79 10.70
CA VAL A 20 -12.25 9.11 11.09
C VAL A 20 -13.30 10.11 11.58
N PHE A 21 -12.90 11.02 12.47
CA PHE A 21 -13.82 12.02 13.01
C PHE A 21 -14.15 13.11 11.99
N ALA A 22 -13.17 13.54 11.19
CA ALA A 22 -13.42 14.53 10.14
C ALA A 22 -14.47 14.03 9.13
N LEU A 23 -14.39 12.75 8.74
CA LEU A 23 -15.32 12.09 7.81
C LEU A 23 -16.75 11.96 8.36
N LEU A 24 -16.94 11.95 9.68
CA LEU A 24 -18.26 11.86 10.31
C LEU A 24 -18.84 13.24 10.66
N ILE A 25 -18.01 14.11 11.21
CA ILE A 25 -18.42 15.45 11.64
C ILE A 25 -18.76 16.31 10.42
N GLY A 26 -18.01 16.21 9.31
CA GLY A 26 -18.29 16.96 8.08
C GLY A 26 -19.74 16.77 7.58
N PRO A 27 -20.17 15.53 7.27
CA PRO A 27 -21.55 15.24 6.89
C PRO A 27 -22.56 15.59 7.99
N GLY A 28 -22.24 15.31 9.27
CA GLY A 28 -23.15 15.62 10.38
C GLY A 28 -23.46 17.11 10.52
N VAL A 29 -22.42 17.95 10.51
CA VAL A 29 -22.55 19.42 10.57
C VAL A 29 -23.27 19.94 9.33
N SER A 30 -22.97 19.40 8.15
CA SER A 30 -23.63 19.80 6.90
C SER A 30 -25.13 19.53 6.94
N LEU A 31 -25.57 18.38 7.46
CA LEU A 31 -26.98 18.08 7.64
C LEU A 31 -27.68 19.07 8.60
N MET A 32 -27.01 19.50 9.66
CA MET A 32 -27.55 20.52 10.58
C MET A 32 -27.72 21.87 9.89
N LEU A 33 -26.69 22.30 9.15
CA LEU A 33 -26.72 23.57 8.42
C LEU A 33 -27.80 23.59 7.33
N ASP A 34 -28.06 22.44 6.69
CA ASP A 34 -29.08 22.29 5.65
C ASP A 34 -30.49 22.02 6.22
N GLY A 35 -30.65 21.93 7.54
CA GLY A 35 -31.94 21.60 8.17
C GLY A 35 -32.44 20.16 7.93
N ASN A 36 -31.53 19.26 7.54
CA ASN A 36 -31.78 17.89 7.10
C ASN A 36 -31.51 16.85 8.21
N GLU A 37 -31.81 17.20 9.47
CA GLU A 37 -31.49 16.39 10.66
C GLU A 37 -32.14 15.00 10.64
N VAL A 38 -33.24 14.82 9.90
CA VAL A 38 -33.91 13.53 9.70
C VAL A 38 -32.94 12.45 9.17
N PHE A 39 -31.93 12.87 8.41
CA PHE A 39 -30.91 11.97 7.84
C PHE A 39 -29.77 11.60 8.82
N PHE A 40 -29.76 12.09 10.06
CA PHE A 40 -28.75 11.68 11.05
C PHE A 40 -28.77 10.17 11.32
N SER A 41 -29.97 9.60 11.39
CA SER A 41 -30.15 8.16 11.52
C SER A 41 -29.47 7.41 10.37
N ALA A 42 -29.58 7.93 9.15
CA ALA A 42 -28.92 7.36 7.98
C ALA A 42 -27.39 7.43 8.10
N LEU A 43 -26.81 8.52 8.63
CA LEU A 43 -25.35 8.58 8.87
C LEU A 43 -24.86 7.47 9.81
N LEU A 44 -25.60 7.23 10.91
CA LEU A 44 -25.27 6.17 11.87
C LEU A 44 -25.46 4.77 11.28
N THR A 45 -26.54 4.56 10.54
CA THR A 45 -26.78 3.28 9.84
C THR A 45 -25.68 3.03 8.80
N ARG A 46 -25.28 4.03 8.02
CA ARG A 46 -24.19 3.91 7.03
C ARG A 46 -22.86 3.62 7.68
N LEU A 47 -22.56 4.26 8.82
CA LEU A 47 -21.35 3.99 9.59
C LEU A 47 -21.33 2.52 10.05
N TYR A 48 -22.44 2.03 10.62
CA TYR A 48 -22.56 0.66 11.08
C TYR A 48 -22.49 -0.35 9.92
N SER A 49 -23.25 -0.13 8.85
CA SER A 49 -23.25 -1.00 7.66
C SER A 49 -21.90 -1.02 6.95
N GLY A 50 -21.18 0.10 6.94
CA GLY A 50 -19.83 0.18 6.39
C GLY A 50 -18.83 -0.65 7.20
N MET A 51 -18.97 -0.74 8.52
CA MET A 51 -18.15 -1.61 9.37
C MET A 51 -18.57 -3.08 9.32
N ASN A 52 -19.87 -3.34 9.26
CA ASN A 52 -20.45 -4.68 9.37
C ASN A 52 -20.60 -5.34 7.99
N SER A 53 -19.48 -5.74 7.39
CA SER A 53 -19.47 -6.35 6.07
C SER A 53 -18.56 -7.57 5.99
N PHE A 54 -19.06 -8.66 5.42
CA PHE A 54 -18.34 -9.94 5.35
C PHE A 54 -16.99 -9.85 4.60
N PRO A 55 -16.87 -9.17 3.45
CA PRO A 55 -15.58 -8.96 2.79
C PRO A 55 -14.56 -8.19 3.62
N LEU A 56 -15.01 -7.29 4.51
CA LEU A 56 -14.10 -6.53 5.37
C LEU A 56 -13.50 -7.37 6.50
N MET A 57 -14.06 -8.53 6.83
CA MET A 57 -13.42 -9.46 7.77
C MET A 57 -12.07 -9.97 7.26
N ALA A 58 -11.81 -9.90 5.95
CA ALA A 58 -10.50 -10.19 5.39
C ALA A 58 -9.41 -9.24 5.94
N VAL A 59 -9.76 -7.97 6.21
CA VAL A 59 -8.81 -6.95 6.69
C VAL A 59 -8.20 -7.35 8.05
N PRO A 60 -8.98 -7.67 9.10
CA PRO A 60 -8.42 -8.17 10.35
C PRO A 60 -7.55 -9.42 10.22
N PHE A 61 -7.95 -10.38 9.37
CA PHE A 61 -7.17 -11.59 9.18
C PHE A 61 -5.85 -11.32 8.46
N PHE A 62 -5.81 -10.41 7.47
CA PHE A 62 -4.56 -10.02 6.85
C PHE A 62 -3.63 -9.26 7.80
N ILE A 63 -4.19 -8.34 8.59
CA ILE A 63 -3.42 -7.63 9.62
C ILE A 63 -2.85 -8.63 10.63
N LEU A 64 -3.67 -9.60 11.07
CA LEU A 64 -3.22 -10.64 11.99
C LEU A 64 -2.13 -11.53 11.38
N ALA A 65 -2.30 -11.95 10.13
CA ALA A 65 -1.29 -12.73 9.42
C ALA A 65 0.03 -11.96 9.33
N GLY A 66 -0.02 -10.68 8.94
CA GLY A 66 1.15 -9.81 8.87
C GLY A 66 1.83 -9.60 10.22
N GLU A 67 1.07 -9.37 11.29
CA GLU A 67 1.62 -9.20 12.64
C GLU A 67 2.28 -10.50 13.15
N LEU A 68 1.65 -11.66 12.95
CA LEU A 68 2.23 -12.97 13.28
C LEU A 68 3.55 -13.18 12.55
N MET A 69 3.60 -12.81 11.28
CA MET A 69 4.78 -12.96 10.43
C MET A 69 5.93 -12.03 10.83
N ASN A 70 5.61 -10.77 11.07
CA ASN A 70 6.58 -9.75 11.45
C ASN A 70 7.21 -10.10 12.81
N GLN A 71 6.39 -10.50 13.79
CA GLN A 71 6.85 -10.91 15.11
C GLN A 71 7.55 -12.28 15.10
N GLY A 72 7.24 -13.14 14.12
CA GLY A 72 7.89 -14.44 13.89
C GLY A 72 9.29 -14.37 13.27
N GLY A 73 9.91 -13.19 13.18
CA GLY A 73 11.29 -13.04 12.69
C GLY A 73 11.48 -13.34 11.20
N ILE A 74 10.38 -13.40 10.44
CA ILE A 74 10.38 -13.76 9.02
C ILE A 74 11.17 -12.77 8.17
N THR A 75 11.16 -11.49 8.56
CA THR A 75 11.91 -10.41 7.90
C THR A 75 13.40 -10.77 7.74
N GLN A 76 14.01 -11.36 8.77
CA GLN A 76 15.41 -11.77 8.74
C GLN A 76 15.65 -12.91 7.74
N SER A 77 14.74 -13.88 7.70
CA SER A 77 14.79 -15.00 6.76
C SER A 77 14.67 -14.51 5.31
N ILE A 78 13.73 -13.61 5.02
CA ILE A 78 13.53 -13.03 3.69
C ILE A 78 14.76 -12.26 3.22
N VAL A 79 15.35 -11.45 4.09
CA VAL A 79 16.57 -10.70 3.75
C VAL A 79 17.74 -11.66 3.52
N ARG A 80 17.92 -12.67 4.37
CA ARG A 80 18.96 -13.68 4.18
C ARG A 80 18.79 -14.43 2.86
N PHE A 81 17.56 -14.82 2.52
CA PHE A 81 17.28 -15.46 1.24
C PHE A 81 17.60 -14.54 0.06
N SER A 82 17.14 -13.29 0.11
CA SER A 82 17.45 -12.28 -0.90
C SER A 82 18.97 -12.08 -1.08
N GLN A 83 19.73 -12.08 0.02
CA GLN A 83 21.20 -12.02 -0.03
C GLN A 83 21.81 -13.20 -0.78
N THR A 84 21.30 -14.42 -0.61
CA THR A 84 21.82 -15.59 -1.35
C THR A 84 21.54 -15.53 -2.85
N LEU A 85 20.49 -14.83 -3.26
CA LEU A 85 20.11 -14.69 -4.66
C LEU A 85 20.95 -13.64 -5.38
N ILE A 86 21.03 -12.42 -4.83
CA ILE A 86 21.55 -11.24 -5.54
C ILE A 86 22.61 -10.44 -4.77
N GLY A 87 22.96 -10.84 -3.54
CA GLY A 87 23.94 -10.12 -2.71
C GLY A 87 25.38 -10.10 -3.28
N HIS A 88 25.67 -10.97 -4.24
CA HIS A 88 26.99 -11.09 -4.89
C HIS A 88 27.24 -10.08 -6.00
N TYR A 89 26.23 -9.29 -6.37
CA TYR A 89 26.41 -8.19 -7.30
C TYR A 89 26.97 -6.95 -6.61
N ARG A 90 27.59 -6.06 -7.39
CA ARG A 90 28.01 -4.75 -6.90
C ARG A 90 26.78 -3.92 -6.52
N GLY A 91 26.79 -3.30 -5.33
CA GLY A 91 25.57 -2.71 -4.79
C GLY A 91 24.63 -3.76 -4.15
N GLY A 92 25.15 -4.97 -3.86
CA GLY A 92 24.35 -6.15 -3.52
C GLY A 92 23.36 -5.94 -2.38
N LEU A 93 23.74 -5.23 -1.31
CA LEU A 93 22.81 -4.97 -0.20
C LEU A 93 21.65 -4.04 -0.57
N ALA A 94 21.89 -3.06 -1.45
CA ALA A 94 20.82 -2.21 -1.96
C ALA A 94 19.86 -2.99 -2.87
N GLN A 95 20.39 -3.92 -3.67
CA GLN A 95 19.57 -4.82 -4.49
C GLN A 95 18.75 -5.79 -3.62
N VAL A 96 19.38 -6.32 -2.57
CA VAL A 96 18.73 -7.15 -1.54
C VAL A 96 17.60 -6.38 -0.88
N ASN A 97 17.77 -5.09 -0.61
CA ASN A 97 16.72 -4.25 -0.04
C ASN A 97 15.47 -4.24 -0.94
N ILE A 98 15.65 -3.94 -2.22
CA ILE A 98 14.55 -3.91 -3.20
C ILE A 98 13.87 -5.28 -3.34
N LEU A 99 14.64 -6.35 -3.47
CA LEU A 99 14.08 -7.70 -3.57
C LEU A 99 13.35 -8.11 -2.29
N SER A 100 13.90 -7.75 -1.13
CA SER A 100 13.29 -8.04 0.16
C SER A 100 11.97 -7.29 0.31
N SER A 101 11.87 -6.03 -0.15
CA SER A 101 10.60 -5.30 -0.18
C SER A 101 9.55 -6.01 -1.03
N VAL A 102 9.90 -6.58 -2.19
CA VAL A 102 8.95 -7.36 -3.00
C VAL A 102 8.44 -8.60 -2.25
N LEU A 103 9.35 -9.34 -1.61
CA LEU A 103 9.01 -10.57 -0.89
C LEU A 103 8.26 -10.29 0.41
N PHE A 104 8.54 -9.13 1.03
CA PHE A 104 7.93 -8.68 2.28
C PHE A 104 6.61 -7.93 2.07
N ALA A 105 6.37 -7.40 0.86
CA ALA A 105 5.15 -6.67 0.49
C ALA A 105 3.89 -7.46 0.84
N GLY A 106 3.89 -8.75 0.48
CA GLY A 106 2.78 -9.65 0.76
C GLY A 106 2.61 -10.04 2.23
N LEU A 107 3.43 -9.54 3.14
CA LEU A 107 3.29 -9.76 4.59
C LEU A 107 2.80 -8.49 5.30
N SER A 108 3.32 -7.32 4.90
CA SER A 108 3.00 -6.07 5.61
C SER A 108 1.94 -5.21 4.92
N GLY A 109 1.87 -5.22 3.58
CA GLY A 109 0.94 -4.38 2.81
C GLY A 109 1.00 -2.87 3.10
N SER A 110 2.08 -2.37 3.71
CA SER A 110 2.21 -0.99 4.23
C SER A 110 3.63 -0.48 4.04
N ALA A 111 3.78 0.62 3.30
CA ALA A 111 5.09 1.20 3.01
C ALA A 111 5.79 1.73 4.28
N VAL A 112 5.00 2.27 5.21
CA VAL A 112 5.50 2.81 6.49
C VAL A 112 6.03 1.67 7.38
N ALA A 113 5.28 0.57 7.46
CA ALA A 113 5.69 -0.61 8.22
C ALA A 113 6.91 -1.29 7.59
N ASP A 114 6.96 -1.43 6.27
CA ASP A 114 8.11 -1.96 5.53
C ASP A 114 9.36 -1.15 5.78
N THR A 115 9.25 0.19 5.73
CA THR A 115 10.38 1.09 5.96
C THR A 115 10.93 0.92 7.38
N SER A 116 10.04 0.77 8.37
CA SER A 116 10.43 0.54 9.76
C SER A 116 11.07 -0.83 9.96
N ALA A 117 10.50 -1.89 9.39
CA ALA A 117 10.94 -3.27 9.59
C ALA A 117 12.24 -3.57 8.83
N LEU A 118 12.26 -3.33 7.51
CA LEU A 118 13.42 -3.57 6.67
C LEU A 118 14.53 -2.55 6.95
N GLY A 119 14.17 -1.28 7.17
CA GLY A 119 15.14 -0.22 7.41
C GLY A 119 15.98 -0.44 8.66
N LYS A 120 15.38 -0.90 9.77
CA LYS A 120 16.10 -1.18 11.02
C LYS A 120 17.20 -2.22 10.87
N MET A 121 17.09 -3.10 9.88
CA MET A 121 18.08 -4.15 9.63
C MET A 121 19.03 -3.79 8.49
N LEU A 122 18.50 -3.26 7.38
CA LEU A 122 19.27 -3.04 6.16
C LEU A 122 20.03 -1.72 6.15
N ILE A 123 19.51 -0.66 6.75
CA ILE A 123 20.21 0.64 6.77
C ILE A 123 21.53 0.53 7.55
N PRO A 124 21.57 -0.01 8.78
CA PRO A 124 22.83 -0.21 9.50
C PRO A 124 23.78 -1.16 8.76
N ALA A 125 23.27 -2.29 8.24
CA ALA A 125 24.09 -3.25 7.51
C ALA A 125 24.73 -2.65 6.24
N MET A 126 24.00 -1.78 5.52
CA MET A 126 24.54 -1.05 4.38
C MET A 126 25.61 -0.04 4.80
N GLU A 127 25.41 0.68 5.92
CA GLU A 127 26.40 1.63 6.43
C GLU A 127 27.70 0.94 6.84
N GLU A 128 27.63 -0.18 7.55
CA GLU A 128 28.79 -1.02 7.91
C GLU A 128 29.55 -1.52 6.67
N ASN A 129 28.84 -1.72 5.56
CA ASN A 129 29.40 -2.09 4.26
C ASN A 129 29.80 -0.87 3.41
N GLY A 130 29.95 0.32 4.00
CA GLY A 130 30.50 1.49 3.31
C GLY A 130 29.53 2.24 2.39
N TYR A 131 28.23 1.99 2.48
CA TYR A 131 27.22 2.81 1.81
C TYR A 131 26.98 4.08 2.63
N SER A 132 26.71 5.19 1.95
CA SER A 132 26.30 6.41 2.66
C SER A 132 24.91 6.23 3.26
N ARG A 133 24.72 6.63 4.52
CA ARG A 133 23.46 6.55 5.25
C ARG A 133 22.26 7.13 4.47
N ARG A 134 22.40 8.32 3.88
CA ARG A 134 21.40 8.93 2.98
C ARG A 134 20.94 8.01 1.84
N PHE A 135 21.85 7.26 1.23
CA PHE A 135 21.54 6.35 0.12
C PHE A 135 20.84 5.09 0.62
N ALA A 136 21.31 4.54 1.75
CA ALA A 136 20.67 3.38 2.37
C ALA A 136 19.23 3.70 2.82
N ALA A 137 19.01 4.88 3.40
CA ALA A 137 17.68 5.36 3.76
C ALA A 137 16.81 5.62 2.51
N ALA A 138 17.34 6.27 1.48
CA ALA A 138 16.60 6.59 0.26
C ALA A 138 16.16 5.34 -0.52
N VAL A 139 17.04 4.33 -0.69
CA VAL A 139 16.66 3.10 -1.38
C VAL A 139 15.62 2.31 -0.58
N THR A 140 15.72 2.31 0.75
CA THR A 140 14.72 1.66 1.62
C THR A 140 13.36 2.33 1.47
N ALA A 141 13.32 3.67 1.56
CA ALA A 141 12.09 4.45 1.42
C ALA A 141 11.40 4.19 0.07
N ALA A 142 12.17 4.24 -1.02
CA ALA A 142 11.65 3.98 -2.36
C ALA A 142 11.16 2.53 -2.52
N SER A 143 11.96 1.53 -2.11
CA SER A 143 11.54 0.14 -2.28
C SER A 143 10.35 -0.26 -1.42
N SER A 144 10.15 0.36 -0.26
CA SER A 144 9.00 0.12 0.61
C SER A 144 7.66 0.55 -0.01
N VAL A 145 7.65 1.44 -1.01
CA VAL A 145 6.44 1.79 -1.79
C VAL A 145 5.87 0.58 -2.53
N ILE A 146 6.70 -0.44 -2.81
CA ILE A 146 6.24 -1.70 -3.40
C ILE A 146 5.28 -2.45 -2.46
N GLY A 147 5.43 -2.28 -1.14
CA GLY A 147 4.69 -2.99 -0.10
C GLY A 147 3.17 -2.95 -0.30
N PRO A 148 2.56 -1.76 -0.38
CA PRO A 148 1.12 -1.61 -0.63
C PRO A 148 0.68 -1.92 -2.07
N ILE A 149 1.60 -2.12 -3.01
CA ILE A 149 1.30 -2.34 -4.44
C ILE A 149 1.25 -3.84 -4.76
N ILE A 150 2.23 -4.61 -4.27
CA ILE A 150 2.28 -6.07 -4.52
C ILE A 150 1.37 -6.79 -3.52
N PRO A 151 0.50 -7.71 -3.95
CA PRO A 151 -0.44 -8.34 -3.05
C PRO A 151 0.18 -9.35 -2.08
N PRO A 152 -0.53 -9.66 -0.97
CA PRO A 152 -1.74 -9.00 -0.48
C PRO A 152 -1.53 -7.55 -0.04
N SER A 153 -2.51 -6.70 -0.33
CA SER A 153 -2.46 -5.28 0.01
C SER A 153 -3.75 -4.83 0.72
N GLY A 154 -3.60 -4.28 1.92
CA GLY A 154 -4.71 -3.75 2.71
C GLY A 154 -5.46 -2.65 1.98
N ILE A 155 -4.72 -1.69 1.41
CA ILE A 155 -5.33 -0.54 0.70
C ILE A 155 -6.12 -0.96 -0.55
N MET A 156 -5.70 -2.04 -1.23
CA MET A 156 -6.43 -2.58 -2.38
C MET A 156 -7.75 -3.23 -1.98
N ILE A 157 -7.80 -3.90 -0.82
CA ILE A 157 -9.05 -4.46 -0.29
C ILE A 157 -10.03 -3.34 0.08
N LEU A 158 -9.52 -2.27 0.69
CA LEU A 158 -10.34 -1.11 1.05
C LEU A 158 -10.97 -0.46 -0.19
N TYR A 159 -10.17 -0.24 -1.24
CA TYR A 159 -10.68 0.24 -2.52
C TYR A 159 -11.72 -0.74 -3.09
N ALA A 160 -11.37 -2.02 -3.16
CA ALA A 160 -12.23 -3.06 -3.72
C ALA A 160 -13.61 -3.10 -3.06
N PHE A 161 -13.64 -2.96 -1.74
CA PHE A 161 -14.86 -2.92 -0.98
C PHE A 161 -15.72 -1.69 -1.30
N ILE A 162 -15.13 -0.50 -1.30
CA ILE A 162 -15.89 0.75 -1.47
C ILE A 162 -16.37 0.96 -2.89
N MET A 163 -15.53 0.63 -3.86
CA MET A 163 -15.86 0.76 -5.27
C MET A 163 -16.55 -0.49 -5.82
N ASN A 164 -16.78 -1.50 -4.98
CA ASN A 164 -17.45 -2.75 -5.32
C ASN A 164 -16.81 -3.45 -6.53
N VAL A 165 -15.49 -3.55 -6.53
CA VAL A 165 -14.69 -4.25 -7.55
C VAL A 165 -14.05 -5.51 -6.98
N SER A 166 -13.60 -6.42 -7.86
CA SER A 166 -13.02 -7.69 -7.45
C SER A 166 -11.69 -7.53 -6.70
N VAL A 167 -11.60 -8.07 -5.48
CA VAL A 167 -10.34 -8.14 -4.70
C VAL A 167 -9.29 -8.96 -5.46
N ALA A 168 -9.69 -10.07 -6.08
CA ALA A 168 -8.80 -10.90 -6.88
C ALA A 168 -8.26 -10.14 -8.10
N GLY A 169 -9.13 -9.39 -8.78
CA GLY A 169 -8.76 -8.52 -9.90
C GLY A 169 -7.77 -7.44 -9.47
N MET A 170 -8.03 -6.77 -8.34
CA MET A 170 -7.11 -5.78 -7.75
C MET A 170 -5.74 -6.36 -7.45
N PHE A 171 -5.71 -7.55 -6.83
CA PHE A 171 -4.45 -8.20 -6.51
C PHE A 171 -3.67 -8.54 -7.78
N LEU A 172 -4.30 -9.18 -8.77
CA LEU A 172 -3.64 -9.49 -10.05
C LEU A 172 -3.15 -8.23 -10.77
N ALA A 173 -3.93 -7.14 -10.73
CA ALA A 173 -3.58 -5.88 -11.37
C ALA A 173 -2.39 -5.17 -10.70
N GLY A 174 -2.16 -5.39 -9.40
CA GLY A 174 -1.05 -4.84 -8.63
C GLY A 174 0.31 -5.51 -8.87
N ILE A 175 0.33 -6.77 -9.32
CA ILE A 175 1.56 -7.53 -9.55
C ILE A 175 2.44 -6.85 -10.60
N THR A 176 1.87 -6.49 -11.77
CA THR A 176 2.65 -5.93 -12.86
C THR A 176 3.30 -4.58 -12.51
N PRO A 177 2.56 -3.57 -11.99
CA PRO A 177 3.16 -2.31 -11.54
C PRO A 177 4.25 -2.51 -10.48
N GLY A 178 4.01 -3.37 -9.49
CA GLY A 178 4.99 -3.62 -8.44
C GLY A 178 6.30 -4.23 -8.96
N LEU A 179 6.20 -5.18 -9.89
CA LEU A 179 7.37 -5.76 -10.56
C LEU A 179 8.10 -4.75 -11.46
N LEU A 180 7.36 -3.84 -12.13
CA LEU A 180 7.95 -2.77 -12.93
C LEU A 180 8.73 -1.77 -12.06
N ILE A 181 8.16 -1.38 -10.91
CA ILE A 181 8.86 -0.53 -9.92
C ILE A 181 10.11 -1.25 -9.44
N CYS A 182 9.99 -2.51 -9.01
CA CYS A 182 11.13 -3.33 -8.59
C CYS A 182 12.25 -3.34 -9.64
N ALA A 183 11.93 -3.71 -10.89
CA ALA A 183 12.91 -3.77 -11.97
C ALA A 183 13.57 -2.41 -12.22
N GLY A 184 12.78 -1.33 -12.25
CA GLY A 184 13.29 0.03 -12.43
C GLY A 184 14.22 0.47 -11.30
N LEU A 185 13.84 0.23 -10.04
CA LEU A 185 14.66 0.53 -8.87
C LEU A 185 15.96 -0.28 -8.86
N MET A 186 15.91 -1.57 -9.25
CA MET A 186 17.11 -2.41 -9.38
C MET A 186 18.07 -1.88 -10.44
N ILE A 187 17.55 -1.42 -11.59
CA ILE A 187 18.36 -0.84 -12.67
C ILE A 187 19.04 0.44 -12.21
N VAL A 188 18.30 1.37 -11.59
CA VAL A 188 18.85 2.64 -11.07
C VAL A 188 19.88 2.38 -9.98
N THR A 189 19.58 1.49 -9.05
CA THR A 189 20.51 1.08 -7.97
C THR A 189 21.80 0.51 -8.54
N SER A 190 21.75 -0.32 -9.57
CA SER A 190 22.94 -0.88 -10.23
C SER A 190 23.80 0.22 -10.85
N ARG A 191 23.18 1.20 -11.53
CA ARG A 191 23.89 2.34 -12.13
C ARG A 191 24.54 3.24 -11.09
N ILE A 192 23.80 3.61 -10.03
CA ILE A 192 24.34 4.44 -8.95
C ILE A 192 25.48 3.70 -8.22
N SER A 193 25.31 2.40 -7.95
CA SER A 193 26.31 1.60 -7.26
C SER A 193 27.62 1.48 -8.04
N LYS A 194 27.53 1.37 -9.38
CA LYS A 194 28.71 1.41 -10.26
C LYS A 194 29.36 2.80 -10.24
N LYS A 195 28.57 3.87 -10.37
CA LYS A 195 29.08 5.26 -10.41
C LYS A 195 29.76 5.67 -9.11
N ARG A 196 29.22 5.25 -7.96
CA ARG A 196 29.73 5.58 -6.62
C ARG A 196 30.70 4.55 -6.05
N ASN A 197 31.03 3.53 -6.85
CA ASN A 197 31.95 2.48 -6.48
C ASN A 197 31.62 1.70 -5.19
N TYR A 198 30.33 1.56 -4.83
CA TYR A 198 29.93 0.78 -3.64
C TYR A 198 30.45 -0.67 -3.71
N PRO A 199 30.75 -1.29 -2.54
CA PRO A 199 31.39 -2.59 -2.51
C PRO A 199 30.45 -3.74 -2.87
N VAL A 200 31.06 -4.86 -3.21
CA VAL A 200 30.38 -6.16 -3.28
C VAL A 200 30.37 -6.70 -1.84
N ALA A 201 29.21 -6.63 -1.19
CA ALA A 201 29.11 -6.97 0.23
C ALA A 201 29.28 -8.48 0.50
N ASN A 202 28.80 -9.34 -0.40
CA ASN A 202 28.79 -10.79 -0.19
C ASN A 202 29.48 -11.55 -1.34
N GLN A 203 30.11 -12.67 -1.00
CA GLN A 203 30.53 -13.63 -2.03
C GLN A 203 29.32 -14.32 -2.66
N LYS A 204 29.51 -14.92 -3.85
CA LYS A 204 28.45 -15.68 -4.51
C LYS A 204 28.09 -16.91 -3.71
N ALA A 205 26.86 -16.91 -3.17
CA ALA A 205 26.34 -18.04 -2.42
C ALA A 205 26.33 -19.32 -3.27
N THR A 206 26.72 -20.43 -2.66
CA THR A 206 26.68 -21.76 -3.25
C THR A 206 25.24 -22.24 -3.44
N TRP A 207 25.04 -23.24 -4.31
CA TRP A 207 23.72 -23.86 -4.48
C TRP A 207 23.19 -24.49 -3.18
N TYR A 208 24.08 -24.98 -2.32
CA TYR A 208 23.72 -25.49 -1.01
C TYR A 208 23.22 -24.38 -0.07
N GLU A 209 23.92 -23.24 -0.01
CA GLU A 209 23.49 -22.08 0.80
C GLU A 209 22.16 -21.51 0.32
N ARG A 210 21.95 -21.45 -1.00
CA ARG A 210 20.66 -21.05 -1.59
C ARG A 210 19.54 -22.00 -1.21
N GLY A 211 19.77 -23.31 -1.32
CA GLY A 211 18.79 -24.33 -0.93
C GLY A 211 18.47 -24.30 0.56
N SER A 212 19.47 -24.06 1.40
CA SER A 212 19.31 -23.90 2.85
C SER A 212 18.51 -22.64 3.20
N ALA A 213 18.85 -21.49 2.61
CA ALA A 213 18.14 -20.24 2.84
C ALA A 213 16.71 -20.25 2.27
N LEU A 214 16.50 -20.97 1.16
CA LEU A 214 15.17 -21.24 0.65
C LEU A 214 14.40 -22.08 1.66
N LYS A 215 14.95 -23.19 2.15
CA LYS A 215 14.27 -24.06 3.14
C LYS A 215 13.82 -23.30 4.38
N THR A 216 14.64 -22.38 4.89
CA THR A 216 14.27 -21.55 6.06
C THR A 216 13.22 -20.48 5.75
N SER A 217 13.19 -19.98 4.52
CA SER A 217 12.28 -18.89 4.10
C SER A 217 11.05 -19.38 3.35
N PHE A 218 11.02 -20.67 2.97
CA PHE A 218 10.01 -21.29 2.13
C PHE A 218 8.64 -21.23 2.80
N LEU A 219 8.58 -21.56 4.09
CA LEU A 219 7.31 -21.57 4.82
C LEU A 219 6.67 -20.17 4.85
N PRO A 220 7.37 -19.10 5.25
CA PRO A 220 6.84 -17.74 5.13
C PRO A 220 6.43 -17.32 3.72
N LEU A 221 7.25 -17.65 2.71
CA LEU A 221 6.99 -17.29 1.31
C LEU A 221 5.81 -18.06 0.71
N LEU A 222 5.39 -19.18 1.31
CA LEU A 222 4.18 -19.87 0.90
C LEU A 222 2.92 -19.09 1.23
N THR A 223 2.93 -18.13 2.17
CA THR A 223 1.68 -17.47 2.56
C THR A 223 1.08 -16.60 1.47
N PRO A 224 1.84 -15.71 0.78
CA PRO A 224 1.32 -15.03 -0.40
C PRO A 224 0.83 -16.01 -1.48
N VAL A 225 1.46 -17.18 -1.63
CA VAL A 225 1.06 -18.21 -2.60
C VAL A 225 -0.26 -18.88 -2.20
N ILE A 226 -0.44 -19.24 -0.93
CA ILE A 226 -1.70 -19.81 -0.41
C ILE A 226 -2.84 -18.82 -0.62
N LEU A 227 -2.56 -17.54 -0.37
CA LEU A 227 -3.53 -16.46 -0.44
C LEU A 227 -3.91 -16.14 -1.89
N LEU A 228 -2.95 -15.76 -2.74
CA LEU A 228 -3.20 -15.45 -4.15
C LEU A 228 -3.66 -16.70 -4.90
N GLY A 229 -2.99 -17.84 -4.72
CA GLY A 229 -3.34 -19.09 -5.38
C GLY A 229 -4.74 -19.56 -4.98
N GLY A 230 -5.08 -19.49 -3.70
CA GLY A 230 -6.41 -19.87 -3.21
C GLY A 230 -7.54 -18.99 -3.78
N ILE A 231 -7.32 -17.67 -3.86
CA ILE A 231 -8.29 -16.73 -4.42
C ILE A 231 -8.40 -16.90 -5.94
N VAL A 232 -7.29 -16.93 -6.66
CA VAL A 232 -7.26 -16.98 -8.12
C VAL A 232 -7.78 -18.31 -8.66
N LEU A 233 -7.51 -19.42 -7.97
CA LEU A 233 -8.03 -20.74 -8.32
C LEU A 233 -9.49 -20.95 -7.88
N GLY A 234 -10.11 -19.97 -7.20
CA GLY A 234 -11.49 -20.07 -6.72
C GLY A 234 -11.70 -21.07 -5.59
N VAL A 235 -10.62 -21.52 -4.93
CA VAL A 235 -10.69 -22.43 -3.77
C VAL A 235 -11.20 -21.70 -2.54
N PHE A 236 -10.80 -20.44 -2.38
CA PHE A 236 -11.17 -19.59 -1.26
C PHE A 236 -11.70 -18.24 -1.74
N THR A 237 -12.69 -17.72 -1.02
CA THR A 237 -12.99 -16.28 -1.06
C THR A 237 -11.85 -15.47 -0.42
N PRO A 238 -11.75 -14.15 -0.67
CA PRO A 238 -10.71 -13.33 -0.05
C PRO A 238 -10.68 -13.42 1.49
N THR A 239 -11.84 -13.51 2.13
CA THR A 239 -11.96 -13.65 3.59
C THR A 239 -11.47 -15.01 4.07
N GLU A 240 -11.84 -16.09 3.39
CA GLU A 240 -11.37 -17.44 3.73
C GLU A 240 -9.86 -17.59 3.50
N ALA A 241 -9.34 -17.01 2.41
CA ALA A 241 -7.91 -17.00 2.11
C ALA A 241 -7.12 -16.23 3.18
N ALA A 242 -7.64 -15.09 3.66
CA ALA A 242 -7.04 -14.33 4.74
C ALA A 242 -7.01 -15.13 6.06
N ALA A 243 -8.13 -15.79 6.40
CA ALA A 243 -8.22 -16.62 7.59
C ALA A 243 -7.27 -17.83 7.52
N ALA A 244 -7.20 -18.49 6.36
CA ALA A 244 -6.26 -19.58 6.10
C ALA A 244 -4.80 -19.12 6.20
N ALA A 245 -4.48 -17.94 5.66
CA ALA A 245 -3.16 -17.33 5.76
C ALA A 245 -2.79 -17.01 7.21
N ALA A 246 -3.70 -16.44 8.00
CA ALA A 246 -3.47 -16.16 9.42
C ALA A 246 -3.29 -17.45 10.25
N GLY A 247 -4.11 -18.46 10.01
CA GLY A 247 -3.98 -19.77 10.66
C GLY A 247 -2.67 -20.47 10.29
N TYR A 248 -2.29 -20.42 9.00
CA TYR A 248 -1.00 -20.92 8.54
C TYR A 248 0.17 -20.19 9.19
N ALA A 249 0.14 -18.85 9.21
CA ALA A 249 1.15 -18.03 9.87
C ALA A 249 1.32 -18.43 11.33
N LEU A 250 0.22 -18.54 12.07
CA LEU A 250 0.20 -18.94 13.47
C LEU A 250 0.86 -20.31 13.69
N ILE A 251 0.50 -21.30 12.87
CA ILE A 251 1.06 -22.66 12.98
C ILE A 251 2.56 -22.66 12.69
N VAL A 252 2.99 -21.97 11.63
CA VAL A 252 4.38 -21.90 11.22
C VAL A 252 5.23 -21.18 12.26
N THR A 253 4.77 -20.07 12.82
CA THR A 253 5.54 -19.28 13.78
C THR A 253 5.62 -19.95 15.16
N LEU A 254 4.54 -20.60 15.61
CA LEU A 254 4.49 -21.25 16.92
C LEU A 254 5.12 -22.64 16.93
N PHE A 255 4.78 -23.50 15.97
CA PHE A 255 5.11 -24.93 16.05
C PHE A 255 6.27 -25.35 15.15
N VAL A 256 6.42 -24.72 13.99
CA VAL A 256 7.41 -25.17 12.99
C VAL A 256 8.74 -24.44 13.15
N THR A 257 8.70 -23.11 13.12
CA THR A 257 9.90 -22.28 13.28
C THR A 257 10.23 -22.01 14.75
N ASN A 258 9.26 -22.18 15.66
CA ASN A 258 9.37 -21.87 17.09
C ASN A 258 9.93 -20.46 17.35
N THR A 259 9.66 -19.53 16.43
CA THR A 259 10.11 -18.14 16.50
C THR A 259 9.23 -17.32 17.42
N LEU A 260 7.96 -17.70 17.52
CA LEU A 260 6.98 -17.06 18.38
C LEU A 260 6.68 -17.94 19.59
N LYS A 261 6.58 -17.31 20.76
CA LYS A 261 6.16 -17.96 22.01
C LYS A 261 4.70 -17.65 22.31
N PHE A 262 4.01 -18.58 22.98
CA PHE A 262 2.58 -18.43 23.32
C PHE A 262 2.28 -17.20 24.20
N ASP A 263 3.25 -16.76 25.01
CA ASP A 263 3.14 -15.57 25.86
C ASP A 263 3.01 -14.26 25.06
N LYS A 264 3.46 -14.23 23.80
CA LYS A 264 3.35 -13.07 22.90
C LYS A 264 2.01 -13.00 22.16
N LEU A 265 1.24 -14.10 22.12
CA LEU A 265 -0.03 -14.14 21.38
C LEU A 265 -1.05 -13.09 21.82
N PRO A 266 -1.29 -12.85 23.13
CA PRO A 266 -2.23 -11.81 23.55
C PRO A 266 -1.85 -10.42 23.01
N HIS A 267 -0.56 -10.10 23.00
CA HIS A 267 -0.09 -8.82 22.49
C HIS A 267 -0.31 -8.69 20.97
N ILE A 268 -0.01 -9.74 20.21
CA ILE A 268 -0.25 -9.79 18.77
C ILE A 268 -1.74 -9.63 18.44
N LEU A 269 -2.60 -10.36 19.15
CA LEU A 269 -4.05 -10.28 18.96
C LEU A 269 -4.59 -8.88 19.28
N VAL A 270 -4.11 -8.25 20.36
CA VAL A 270 -4.49 -6.88 20.71
C VAL A 270 -4.02 -5.88 19.65
N ASN A 271 -2.76 -5.98 19.20
CA ASN A 271 -2.23 -5.09 18.15
C ASN A 271 -3.03 -5.22 16.86
N ALA A 272 -3.31 -6.46 16.43
CA ALA A 272 -4.12 -6.73 15.26
C ALA A 272 -5.55 -6.19 15.43
N ALA A 273 -6.17 -6.36 16.60
CA ALA A 273 -7.50 -5.84 16.89
C ALA A 273 -7.57 -4.30 16.87
N VAL A 274 -6.56 -3.62 17.43
CA VAL A 274 -6.49 -2.13 17.43
C VAL A 274 -6.32 -1.59 16.02
N GLN A 275 -5.40 -2.16 15.23
CA GLN A 275 -5.21 -1.77 13.83
C GLN A 275 -6.48 -2.03 13.00
N SER A 276 -7.09 -3.20 13.18
CA SER A 276 -8.34 -3.58 12.52
C SER A 276 -9.49 -2.63 12.88
N GLY A 277 -9.67 -2.33 14.16
CA GLY A 277 -10.72 -1.42 14.63
C GLY A 277 -10.55 -0.02 14.07
N THR A 278 -9.31 0.47 13.98
CA THR A 278 -9.00 1.76 13.37
C THR A 278 -9.40 1.77 11.89
N ILE A 279 -9.04 0.73 11.14
CA ILE A 279 -9.37 0.63 9.71
C ILE A 279 -10.87 0.47 9.49
N LEU A 280 -11.55 -0.40 10.26
CA LEU A 280 -12.99 -0.59 10.15
C LEU A 280 -13.76 0.71 10.45
N LEU A 281 -13.39 1.44 11.50
CA LEU A 281 -13.98 2.76 11.79
C LEU A 281 -13.75 3.75 10.65
N LEU A 282 -12.56 3.73 10.04
CA LEU A 282 -12.25 4.56 8.87
C LEU A 282 -13.17 4.21 7.70
N VAL A 283 -13.32 2.92 7.38
CA VAL A 283 -14.17 2.44 6.29
C VAL A 283 -15.63 2.81 6.54
N GLY A 284 -16.14 2.58 7.75
CA GLY A 284 -17.51 2.98 8.10
C GLY A 284 -17.74 4.47 7.93
N SER A 285 -16.80 5.30 8.38
CA SER A 285 -16.86 6.75 8.22
C SER A 285 -16.77 7.18 6.76
N ALA A 286 -15.95 6.50 5.97
CA ALA A 286 -15.78 6.73 4.55
C ALA A 286 -17.03 6.35 3.74
N VAL A 287 -17.68 5.23 4.08
CA VAL A 287 -18.97 4.83 3.45
C VAL A 287 -20.04 5.88 3.75
N THR A 288 -20.07 6.42 4.96
CA THR A 288 -20.96 7.53 5.33
C THR A 288 -20.67 8.80 4.52
N PHE A 289 -19.40 9.15 4.37
CA PHE A 289 -18.96 10.31 3.57
C PHE A 289 -19.23 10.11 2.06
N ALA A 290 -18.97 8.91 1.54
CA ALA A 290 -19.27 8.54 0.16
C ALA A 290 -20.77 8.67 -0.13
N TRP A 291 -21.62 8.23 0.80
CA TRP A 291 -23.07 8.36 0.66
C TRP A 291 -23.51 9.83 0.57
N ILE A 292 -22.96 10.74 1.38
CA ILE A 292 -23.31 12.16 1.28
C ILE A 292 -22.84 12.78 -0.04
N ILE A 293 -21.68 12.36 -0.57
CA ILE A 293 -21.20 12.77 -1.90
C ILE A 293 -22.17 12.33 -2.98
N THR A 294 -22.63 11.08 -2.96
CA THR A 294 -23.59 10.57 -3.94
C THR A 294 -24.92 11.32 -3.86
N VAL A 295 -25.47 11.51 -2.66
CA VAL A 295 -26.80 12.13 -2.50
C VAL A 295 -26.75 13.65 -2.72
N SER A 296 -25.61 14.30 -2.50
CA SER A 296 -25.45 15.73 -2.77
C SER A 296 -25.28 16.07 -4.25
N GLY A 297 -24.98 15.08 -5.11
CA GLY A 297 -24.66 15.31 -6.53
C GLY A 297 -23.28 15.90 -6.77
N MET A 298 -22.40 15.90 -5.76
CA MET A 298 -21.07 16.52 -5.85
C MET A 298 -20.18 15.84 -6.89
N ALA A 299 -20.30 14.51 -7.05
CA ALA A 299 -19.55 13.77 -8.06
C ALA A 299 -19.86 14.29 -9.48
N ASP A 300 -21.13 14.57 -9.77
CA ASP A 300 -21.56 15.11 -11.08
C ASP A 300 -21.07 16.55 -11.27
N MET A 301 -21.17 17.39 -10.23
CA MET A 301 -20.64 18.77 -10.28
C MET A 301 -19.13 18.82 -10.53
N LEU A 302 -18.36 17.94 -9.87
CA LEU A 302 -16.92 17.84 -10.08
C LEU A 302 -16.60 17.25 -11.46
N ALA A 303 -17.39 16.29 -11.94
CA ALA A 303 -17.23 15.74 -13.29
C ALA A 303 -17.36 16.83 -14.35
N GLU A 304 -18.40 17.67 -14.26
CA GLU A 304 -18.61 18.80 -15.16
C GLU A 304 -17.44 19.79 -15.13
N GLN A 305 -16.91 20.11 -13.95
CA GLN A 305 -15.76 20.99 -13.81
C GLN A 305 -14.48 20.39 -14.41
N ILE A 306 -14.24 19.10 -14.18
CA ILE A 306 -13.05 18.39 -14.68
C ILE A 306 -13.11 18.29 -16.20
N VAL A 307 -14.25 17.87 -16.77
CA VAL A 307 -14.45 17.77 -18.22
C VAL A 307 -14.41 19.15 -18.88
N GLY A 308 -14.90 20.20 -18.19
CA GLY A 308 -14.81 21.59 -18.65
C GLY A 308 -13.38 22.12 -18.81
N ILE A 309 -12.36 21.47 -18.22
CA ILE A 309 -10.95 21.82 -18.46
C ILE A 309 -10.50 21.33 -19.84
N THR A 310 -10.86 20.11 -20.21
CA THR A 310 -10.48 19.50 -21.48
C THR A 310 -11.31 18.26 -21.82
N ASP A 311 -11.65 18.11 -23.10
CA ASP A 311 -12.29 16.91 -23.65
C ASP A 311 -11.32 15.73 -23.83
N ASN A 312 -10.01 15.93 -23.66
CA ASN A 312 -9.01 14.89 -23.86
C ASN A 312 -8.82 14.04 -22.60
N VAL A 313 -9.35 12.82 -22.62
CA VAL A 313 -9.25 11.83 -21.53
C VAL A 313 -7.80 11.59 -21.07
N LEU A 314 -6.82 11.60 -21.99
CA LEU A 314 -5.41 11.41 -21.63
C LEU A 314 -4.84 12.60 -20.85
N LEU A 315 -5.31 13.81 -21.14
CA LEU A 315 -4.93 15.01 -20.41
C LEU A 315 -5.64 15.06 -19.04
N LEU A 316 -6.89 14.63 -18.95
CA LEU A 316 -7.59 14.45 -17.67
C LEU A 316 -6.88 13.43 -16.79
N LEU A 317 -6.43 12.31 -17.37
CA LEU A 317 -5.60 11.33 -16.69
C LEU A 317 -4.27 11.93 -16.21
N LEU A 318 -3.63 12.82 -16.96
CA LEU A 318 -2.43 13.51 -16.49
C LEU A 318 -2.72 14.37 -15.26
N ILE A 319 -3.78 15.19 -15.34
CA ILE A 319 -4.18 16.10 -14.26
C ILE A 319 -4.49 15.30 -12.99
N ILE A 320 -5.22 14.18 -13.12
CA ILE A 320 -5.57 13.38 -11.95
C ILE A 320 -4.37 12.67 -11.34
N ASN A 321 -3.42 12.20 -12.15
CA ASN A 321 -2.17 11.64 -11.63
C ASN A 321 -1.41 12.68 -10.81
N LEU A 322 -1.23 13.89 -11.32
CA LEU A 322 -0.56 14.97 -10.60
C LEU A 322 -1.30 15.33 -9.30
N PHE A 323 -2.64 15.38 -9.35
CA PHE A 323 -3.46 15.63 -8.18
C PHE A 323 -3.33 14.53 -7.12
N LEU A 324 -3.50 13.26 -7.51
CA LEU A 324 -3.38 12.11 -6.61
C LEU A 324 -1.98 12.01 -6.02
N PHE A 325 -0.95 12.23 -6.84
CA PHE A 325 0.43 12.26 -6.39
C PHE A 325 0.65 13.35 -5.34
N ALA A 326 0.15 14.57 -5.59
CA ALA A 326 0.23 15.67 -4.63
C ALA A 326 -0.51 15.34 -3.33
N ILE A 327 -1.71 14.77 -3.39
CA ILE A 327 -2.45 14.36 -2.18
C ILE A 327 -1.68 13.29 -1.40
N GLY A 328 -1.10 12.30 -2.08
CA GLY A 328 -0.31 11.25 -1.44
C GLY A 328 0.91 11.78 -0.70
N MET A 329 1.42 12.97 -1.03
CA MET A 329 2.50 13.60 -0.27
C MET A 329 2.09 13.99 1.14
N PHE A 330 0.80 14.33 1.36
CA PHE A 330 0.29 14.86 2.63
C PHE A 330 -0.53 13.84 3.42
N LEU A 331 -1.23 12.94 2.74
CA LEU A 331 -2.16 11.99 3.35
C LEU A 331 -1.67 10.56 3.18
N ASP A 332 -1.90 9.74 4.21
CA ASP A 332 -1.72 8.30 4.12
C ASP A 332 -2.61 7.70 3.00
N ALA A 333 -2.12 6.67 2.31
CA ALA A 333 -2.79 6.12 1.14
C ALA A 333 -4.16 5.51 1.47
N GLY A 334 -4.30 4.87 2.63
CA GLY A 334 -5.56 4.32 3.10
C GLY A 334 -6.66 5.39 3.19
N PRO A 335 -6.52 6.39 4.08
CA PRO A 335 -7.45 7.52 4.16
C PRO A 335 -7.72 8.20 2.82
N ALA A 336 -6.68 8.47 2.02
CA ALA A 336 -6.85 9.15 0.74
C ALA A 336 -7.71 8.36 -0.25
N ILE A 337 -7.54 7.04 -0.32
CA ILE A 337 -8.39 6.16 -1.15
C ILE A 337 -9.85 6.22 -0.70
N LEU A 338 -10.07 6.17 0.61
CA LEU A 338 -11.39 6.16 1.22
C LEU A 338 -12.17 7.46 0.94
N ILE A 339 -11.46 8.59 0.82
CA ILE A 339 -12.04 9.90 0.51
C ILE A 339 -12.21 10.08 -1.00
N LEU A 340 -11.13 9.89 -1.76
CA LEU A 340 -11.05 10.28 -3.16
C LEU A 340 -11.63 9.24 -4.11
N GLY A 341 -11.63 7.96 -3.75
CA GLY A 341 -12.19 6.89 -4.59
C GLY A 341 -13.64 7.16 -4.99
N PRO A 342 -14.57 7.34 -4.03
CA PRO A 342 -15.97 7.64 -4.32
C PRO A 342 -16.19 8.94 -5.11
N VAL A 343 -15.28 9.90 -5.01
CA VAL A 343 -15.37 11.19 -5.69
C VAL A 343 -14.88 11.09 -7.13
N LEU A 344 -13.71 10.51 -7.33
CA LEU A 344 -13.00 10.54 -8.60
C LEU A 344 -13.33 9.35 -9.50
N ALA A 345 -13.48 8.16 -8.94
CA ALA A 345 -13.66 6.95 -9.73
C ALA A 345 -14.92 7.00 -10.61
N PRO A 346 -16.11 7.45 -10.13
CA PRO A 346 -17.29 7.55 -10.99
C PRO A 346 -17.08 8.44 -12.23
N ILE A 347 -16.27 9.50 -12.10
CA ILE A 347 -15.95 10.44 -13.17
C ILE A 347 -15.13 9.75 -14.26
N PHE A 348 -14.10 9.00 -13.89
CA PHE A 348 -13.26 8.31 -14.88
C PHE A 348 -13.95 7.07 -15.46
N ILE A 349 -14.79 6.39 -14.68
CA ILE A 349 -15.59 5.27 -15.17
C ILE A 349 -16.60 5.75 -16.23
N SER A 350 -17.24 6.91 -16.04
CA SER A 350 -18.16 7.46 -17.05
C SER A 350 -17.43 7.89 -18.33
N LEU A 351 -16.14 8.22 -18.24
CA LEU A 351 -15.25 8.49 -19.39
C LEU A 351 -14.72 7.21 -20.07
N GLY A 352 -15.17 6.02 -19.66
CA GLY A 352 -14.81 4.74 -20.27
C GLY A 352 -13.54 4.10 -19.70
N ILE A 353 -13.02 4.60 -18.57
CA ILE A 353 -11.89 3.97 -17.88
C ILE A 353 -12.39 2.80 -17.03
N ASP A 354 -11.70 1.67 -17.14
CA ASP A 354 -12.01 0.48 -16.35
C ASP A 354 -11.86 0.76 -14.84
N PRO A 355 -12.83 0.35 -13.99
CA PRO A 355 -12.79 0.56 -12.55
C PRO A 355 -11.55 -0.02 -11.85
N LEU A 356 -11.06 -1.19 -12.28
CA LEU A 356 -9.84 -1.80 -11.75
C LEU A 356 -8.59 -1.05 -12.21
N HIS A 357 -8.61 -0.56 -13.45
CA HIS A 357 -7.51 0.23 -13.97
C HIS A 357 -7.32 1.53 -13.17
N PHE A 358 -8.41 2.28 -12.98
CA PHE A 358 -8.40 3.51 -12.18
C PHE A 358 -7.98 3.24 -10.73
N ALA A 359 -8.41 2.11 -10.16
CA ALA A 359 -8.01 1.70 -8.83
C ALA A 359 -6.49 1.57 -8.67
N VAL A 360 -5.83 0.92 -9.65
CA VAL A 360 -4.37 0.75 -9.63
C VAL A 360 -3.67 2.09 -9.80
N ILE A 361 -4.15 2.96 -10.70
CA ILE A 361 -3.62 4.33 -10.84
C ILE A 361 -3.66 5.03 -9.48
N MET A 362 -4.80 4.98 -8.80
CA MET A 362 -4.98 5.67 -7.52
C MET A 362 -4.12 5.08 -6.40
N CYS A 363 -4.09 3.75 -6.25
CA CYS A 363 -3.26 3.08 -5.25
C CYS A 363 -1.77 3.38 -5.45
N VAL A 364 -1.27 3.30 -6.70
CA VAL A 364 0.16 3.53 -6.98
C VAL A 364 0.53 4.99 -6.77
N ASN A 365 -0.26 5.95 -7.29
CA ASN A 365 0.03 7.39 -7.09
C ASN A 365 0.10 7.77 -5.62
N LEU A 366 -0.90 7.35 -4.84
CA LEU A 366 -0.96 7.69 -3.42
C LEU A 366 0.20 7.06 -2.66
N THR A 367 0.56 5.80 -2.97
CA THR A 367 1.67 5.12 -2.29
C THR A 367 3.03 5.73 -2.63
N VAL A 368 3.28 6.07 -3.90
CA VAL A 368 4.51 6.77 -4.31
C VAL A 368 4.55 8.19 -3.69
N GLY A 369 3.39 8.85 -3.60
CA GLY A 369 3.25 10.13 -2.89
C GLY A 369 3.74 10.06 -1.45
N LEU A 370 3.51 8.96 -0.73
CA LEU A 370 3.98 8.79 0.67
C LEU A 370 5.49 8.82 0.83
N ALA A 371 6.24 8.49 -0.23
CA ALA A 371 7.68 8.60 -0.24
C ALA A 371 8.16 9.98 -0.70
N THR A 372 7.29 10.88 -1.18
CA THR A 372 7.72 12.15 -1.80
C THR A 372 7.55 13.35 -0.84
N PRO A 373 8.51 14.32 -0.81
CA PRO A 373 8.32 15.59 -0.07
C PRO A 373 7.10 16.37 -0.60
N PRO A 374 6.42 17.21 0.23
CA PRO A 374 6.96 17.89 1.41
C PRO A 374 6.78 17.19 2.76
N MET A 375 5.78 16.32 2.95
CA MET A 375 5.59 15.60 4.22
C MET A 375 6.15 14.18 4.10
N GLY A 376 5.64 13.36 3.17
CA GLY A 376 6.19 12.03 2.86
C GLY A 376 6.38 11.15 4.10
N LEU A 377 5.31 10.54 4.63
CA LEU A 377 5.35 9.72 5.84
C LEU A 377 6.45 8.64 5.83
N VAL A 378 6.69 8.03 4.67
CA VAL A 378 7.75 7.03 4.49
C VAL A 378 9.14 7.65 4.64
N LEU A 379 9.36 8.88 4.15
CA LEU A 379 10.60 9.62 4.36
C LEU A 379 10.85 9.92 5.83
N PHE A 380 9.83 10.33 6.57
CA PHE A 380 9.97 10.59 8.01
C PHE A 380 10.31 9.32 8.80
N VAL A 381 9.74 8.17 8.42
CA VAL A 381 10.11 6.90 9.04
C VAL A 381 11.54 6.51 8.65
N ALA A 382 11.93 6.65 7.39
CA ALA A 382 13.30 6.39 6.96
C ALA A 382 14.33 7.30 7.68
N ALA A 383 13.99 8.57 7.87
CA ALA A 383 14.79 9.53 8.64
C ALA A 383 14.91 9.12 10.11
N SER A 384 13.79 8.74 10.75
CA SER A 384 13.76 8.28 12.13
C SER A 384 14.58 7.00 12.34
N VAL A 385 14.50 6.05 11.41
CA VAL A 385 15.24 4.79 11.49
C VAL A 385 16.73 4.96 11.21
N SER A 386 17.10 5.83 10.26
CA SER A 386 18.50 6.07 9.89
C SER A 386 19.21 7.09 10.79
N GLY A 387 18.46 8.02 11.41
CA GLY A 387 19.02 9.20 12.07
C GLY A 387 19.59 10.23 11.08
N GLU A 388 19.30 10.11 9.78
CA GLU A 388 19.67 11.08 8.75
C GLU A 388 18.59 12.15 8.58
N LYS A 389 18.96 13.34 8.09
CA LYS A 389 18.01 14.41 7.83
C LYS A 389 17.08 14.07 6.66
N THR A 390 15.79 14.33 6.83
CA THR A 390 14.76 14.05 5.80
C THR A 390 15.09 14.68 4.46
N GLU A 391 15.62 15.91 4.45
CA GLU A 391 15.99 16.63 3.23
C GLU A 391 17.11 15.90 2.47
N ASN A 392 18.11 15.38 3.18
CA ASN A 392 19.21 14.64 2.58
C ASN A 392 18.71 13.34 1.94
N ILE A 393 17.77 12.66 2.59
CA ILE A 393 17.12 11.46 2.05
C ILE A 393 16.30 11.81 0.81
N ALA A 394 15.50 12.87 0.89
CA ALA A 394 14.66 13.34 -0.21
C ALA A 394 15.46 13.67 -1.48
N TYR A 395 16.56 14.42 -1.35
CA TYR A 395 17.43 14.72 -2.50
C TYR A 395 18.09 13.47 -3.07
N GLU A 396 18.53 12.56 -2.20
CA GLU A 396 19.14 11.30 -2.59
C GLU A 396 18.13 10.35 -3.28
N MET A 397 16.85 10.53 -2.99
CA MET A 397 15.78 9.68 -3.49
C MET A 397 15.25 10.06 -4.88
N LEU A 398 15.57 11.26 -5.38
CA LEU A 398 15.09 11.76 -6.68
C LEU A 398 15.24 10.78 -7.86
N PRO A 399 16.37 10.04 -8.03
CA PRO A 399 16.48 9.07 -9.11
C PRO A 399 15.51 7.90 -9.01
N PHE A 400 15.11 7.52 -7.78
CA PHE A 400 14.13 6.46 -7.55
C PHE A 400 12.71 6.96 -7.78
N LEU A 401 12.39 8.17 -7.30
CA LEU A 401 11.11 8.83 -7.59
C LEU A 401 10.88 9.00 -9.10
N ALA A 402 11.93 9.33 -9.86
CA ALA A 402 11.82 9.42 -11.31
C ALA A 402 11.42 8.09 -11.97
N VAL A 403 11.85 6.95 -11.42
CA VAL A 403 11.42 5.62 -11.87
C VAL A 403 9.96 5.37 -11.51
N GLU A 404 9.57 5.65 -10.27
CA GLU A 404 8.21 5.44 -9.80
C GLU A 404 7.21 6.31 -10.58
N ALA A 405 7.55 7.58 -10.82
CA ALA A 405 6.80 8.47 -11.69
C ALA A 405 6.71 7.95 -13.13
N LEU A 406 7.80 7.41 -13.69
CA LEU A 406 7.77 6.78 -15.00
C LEU A 406 6.83 5.57 -15.03
N VAL A 407 6.84 4.73 -13.99
CA VAL A 407 5.91 3.60 -13.90
C VAL A 407 4.47 4.09 -13.78
N ILE A 408 4.20 5.14 -13.01
CA ILE A 408 2.88 5.79 -12.95
C ILE A 408 2.38 6.20 -14.35
N PHE A 409 3.25 6.81 -15.16
CA PHE A 409 2.89 7.16 -16.55
C PHE A 409 2.65 5.92 -17.42
N ILE A 410 3.50 4.90 -17.30
CA ILE A 410 3.34 3.65 -18.05
C ILE A 410 2.00 3.00 -17.72
N ILE A 411 1.65 2.87 -16.43
CA ILE A 411 0.36 2.25 -16.07
C ILE A 411 -0.78 3.12 -16.57
N THR A 412 -0.74 4.44 -16.38
CA THR A 412 -1.82 5.36 -16.75
C THR A 412 -2.17 5.32 -18.23
N TYR A 413 -1.15 5.33 -19.10
CA TYR A 413 -1.37 5.43 -20.55
C TYR A 413 -1.43 4.09 -21.27
N PHE A 414 -0.98 3.02 -20.62
CA PHE A 414 -1.02 1.68 -21.18
C PHE A 414 -1.84 0.76 -20.25
N PRO A 415 -3.19 0.80 -20.30
CA PRO A 415 -4.05 -0.04 -19.48
C PRO A 415 -3.76 -1.53 -19.60
N ALA A 416 -3.20 -1.97 -20.75
CA ALA A 416 -2.75 -3.35 -20.94
C ALA A 416 -1.77 -3.81 -19.85
N VAL A 417 -0.92 -2.92 -19.32
CA VAL A 417 0.05 -3.27 -18.28
C VAL A 417 -0.64 -3.76 -17.00
N THR A 418 -1.69 -3.08 -16.57
CA THR A 418 -2.42 -3.46 -15.34
C THR A 418 -3.50 -4.49 -15.61
N MET A 419 -4.14 -4.45 -16.79
CA MET A 419 -5.34 -5.25 -17.09
C MET A 419 -5.03 -6.62 -17.71
N THR A 420 -3.79 -6.87 -18.19
CA THR A 420 -3.45 -8.16 -18.81
C THR A 420 -3.64 -9.33 -17.84
N LEU A 421 -3.09 -9.26 -16.63
CA LEU A 421 -3.23 -10.35 -15.64
C LEU A 421 -4.68 -10.55 -15.20
N PRO A 422 -5.44 -9.52 -14.78
CA PRO A 422 -6.86 -9.67 -14.48
C PRO A 422 -7.67 -10.32 -15.60
N ARG A 423 -7.49 -9.89 -16.86
CA ARG A 423 -8.21 -10.44 -18.01
C ARG A 423 -7.85 -11.90 -18.30
N LEU A 424 -6.56 -12.27 -18.18
CA LEU A 424 -6.11 -13.64 -18.39
C LEU A 424 -6.73 -14.63 -17.40
N PHE A 425 -6.98 -14.19 -16.17
CA PHE A 425 -7.60 -15.00 -15.12
C PHE A 425 -9.12 -14.78 -14.98
N GLY A 426 -9.74 -13.98 -15.86
CA GLY A 426 -11.20 -13.78 -15.88
C GLY A 426 -11.75 -12.88 -14.76
N PHE A 427 -10.94 -11.98 -14.21
CA PHE A 427 -11.31 -11.06 -13.13
C PHE A 427 -11.51 -9.60 -13.56
N ALA A 428 -11.52 -9.33 -14.86
CA ALA A 428 -11.72 -8.01 -15.45
C ALA A 428 -12.65 -8.05 -16.67
#